data_AF-A0A498CRH7-F1
#
_entry.id   AF-A0A498CRH7-F1
#
_cell.length_a   1.000
_cell.length_b   1.000
_cell.length_c   1.000
_cell.angle_alpha   90.00
_cell.angle_beta   90.00
_cell.angle_gamma   90.00
#
_symmetry.space_group_name_H-M   'P 1'
#
loop_
_entity.id
_entity.type
_entity.pdbx_description
1 polymer ?
#
loop_
_entity_poly.entity_id
_entity_poly.type
_entity_poly.pdbx_seq_one_letter_code
_entity_poly.pdbx_strand_id
1 'polypeptide(L)'
;SEPVKGFDPTDVKVTGGTVSGLTQQPDGSWTGKVVADGNTGAAGKVDLTIPAGSYTDNAGNPGTVANQSQSVPSIDTTAPTSTTTLDANGNLKISFSETVKGFDASDVKV
;
A
#
# COMPACT_ATOMS: atom_id res chain seq x y z
N SER A 1 6.46 -20.36 23.96
CA SER A 1 7.03 -19.88 22.69
C SER A 1 8.41 -19.34 23.01
N GLU A 2 9.45 -19.81 22.31
CA GLU A 2 10.81 -19.30 22.49
C GLU A 2 11.12 -18.23 21.42
N PRO A 3 12.04 -17.29 21.68
CA PRO A 3 12.39 -16.26 20.71
C PRO A 3 13.01 -16.87 19.44
N VAL A 4 12.61 -16.37 18.27
CA VAL A 4 13.29 -16.66 16.99
C VAL A 4 14.61 -15.89 16.92
N LYS A 5 15.61 -16.48 16.28
CA LYS A 5 16.92 -15.89 15.99
C LYS A 5 17.10 -15.72 14.48
N GLY A 6 17.81 -14.66 14.11
CA GLY A 6 18.23 -14.43 12.73
C GLY A 6 17.12 -13.92 11.80
N PHE A 7 15.86 -13.83 12.25
CA PHE A 7 14.82 -13.19 11.46
C PHE A 7 15.05 -11.68 11.37
N ASP A 8 15.01 -11.14 10.16
CA ASP A 8 15.03 -9.70 9.90
C ASP A 8 14.10 -9.32 8.74
N PRO A 9 13.83 -8.01 8.52
CA PRO A 9 12.90 -7.58 7.47
C PRO A 9 13.24 -8.06 6.04
N THR A 10 14.50 -8.35 5.75
CA THR A 10 14.95 -8.82 4.44
C THR A 10 14.53 -10.27 4.16
N ASP A 11 14.15 -11.03 5.18
CA ASP A 11 13.61 -12.37 5.02
C ASP A 11 12.25 -12.38 4.32
N VAL A 12 11.45 -11.32 4.51
CA VAL A 12 10.14 -11.18 3.87
C VAL A 12 10.31 -10.83 2.40
N LYS A 13 9.91 -11.75 1.52
CA LYS A 13 9.81 -11.54 0.08
C LYS A 13 8.40 -11.08 -0.28
N VAL A 14 8.30 -10.00 -1.04
CA VAL A 14 7.03 -9.40 -1.47
C VAL A 14 7.01 -9.32 -2.99
N THR A 15 5.89 -9.73 -3.61
CA THR A 15 5.63 -9.54 -5.04
C THR A 15 4.29 -8.84 -5.23
N GLY A 16 4.22 -7.89 -6.18
CA GLY A 16 3.02 -7.11 -6.47
C GLY A 16 2.74 -6.00 -5.46
N GLY A 17 3.70 -5.69 -4.58
CA GLY A 17 3.60 -4.64 -3.59
C GLY A 17 4.89 -4.42 -2.81
N THR A 18 4.81 -3.52 -1.84
CA THR A 18 5.91 -3.17 -0.94
C THR A 18 5.48 -3.33 0.51
N VAL A 19 6.40 -3.83 1.35
CA VAL A 19 6.27 -3.80 2.80
C VAL A 19 7.09 -2.65 3.37
N SER A 20 6.53 -1.93 4.34
CA SER A 20 7.17 -0.80 5.00
C SER A 20 6.94 -0.84 6.51
N GLY A 21 7.88 -0.24 7.27
CA GLY A 21 7.77 -0.15 8.73
C GLY A 21 7.74 -1.50 9.44
N LEU A 22 8.34 -2.55 8.86
CA LEU A 22 8.39 -3.87 9.45
C LEU A 22 9.28 -3.86 10.70
N THR A 23 8.68 -4.04 11.88
CA THR A 23 9.34 -3.90 13.17
C THR A 23 8.93 -5.00 14.14
N GLN A 24 9.89 -5.47 14.94
CA GLN A 24 9.64 -6.44 15.99
C GLN A 24 8.86 -5.81 17.14
N GLN A 25 7.87 -6.53 17.63
CA GLN A 25 7.04 -6.18 18.77
C GLN A 25 7.58 -6.81 20.06
N PRO A 26 7.21 -6.29 21.25
CA PRO A 26 7.67 -6.84 22.53
C PRO A 26 7.31 -8.31 22.77
N ASP A 27 6.26 -8.81 22.12
CA ASP A 27 5.84 -10.21 22.21
C ASP A 27 6.59 -11.15 21.23
N GLY A 28 7.54 -10.59 20.46
CA GLY A 28 8.33 -11.32 19.47
C GLY A 28 7.71 -11.39 18.07
N SER A 29 6.46 -10.92 17.89
CA SER A 29 5.84 -10.80 16.57
C SER A 29 6.48 -9.66 15.75
N TRP A 30 6.21 -9.62 14.45
CA TRP A 30 6.65 -8.54 13.56
C TRP A 30 5.45 -7.92 12.87
N THR A 31 5.38 -6.59 12.87
CA THR A 31 4.28 -5.85 12.24
C THR A 31 4.82 -4.82 11.27
N GLY A 32 4.12 -4.63 10.17
CA GLY A 32 4.43 -3.66 9.12
C GLY A 32 3.20 -3.40 8.27
N LYS A 33 3.33 -2.52 7.27
CA LYS A 33 2.25 -2.18 6.35
C LYS A 33 2.61 -2.63 4.94
N VAL A 34 1.65 -3.26 4.29
CA VAL A 34 1.75 -3.66 2.88
C VAL A 34 0.91 -2.71 2.03
N VAL A 35 1.46 -2.31 0.90
CA VAL A 35 0.79 -1.51 -0.13
C VAL A 35 0.99 -2.23 -1.46
N ALA A 36 -0.09 -2.40 -2.23
CA ALA A 36 0.02 -2.98 -3.56
C ALA A 36 0.70 -2.01 -4.54
N ASP A 37 1.38 -2.55 -5.53
CA ASP A 37 1.91 -1.76 -6.63
C ASP A 37 0.76 -1.08 -7.40
N GLY A 38 1.03 0.11 -7.93
CA GLY A 38 0.04 0.95 -8.58
C GLY A 38 -0.06 2.33 -7.94
N ASN A 39 -0.88 3.19 -8.55
CA ASN A 39 -0.98 4.58 -8.16
C ASN A 39 -2.41 5.14 -8.17
N THR A 40 -3.43 4.30 -8.28
CA THR A 40 -4.84 4.71 -8.46
C THR A 40 -5.73 4.41 -7.26
N GLY A 41 -5.13 3.99 -6.14
CA GLY A 41 -5.88 3.50 -4.97
C GLY A 41 -6.56 2.14 -5.18
N ALA A 42 -6.54 1.60 -6.40
CA ALA A 42 -7.14 0.31 -6.72
C ALA A 42 -6.41 -0.83 -5.97
N ALA A 43 -7.18 -1.88 -5.67
CA ALA A 43 -6.64 -3.08 -5.03
C ALA A 43 -5.81 -3.91 -6.03
N GLY A 44 -4.61 -4.29 -5.61
CA GLY A 44 -3.72 -5.21 -6.33
C GLY A 44 -3.41 -6.43 -5.47
N LYS A 45 -3.17 -7.58 -6.12
CA LYS A 45 -2.78 -8.82 -5.42
C LYS A 45 -1.32 -8.69 -4.96
N VAL A 46 -1.09 -8.94 -3.67
CA VAL A 46 0.24 -9.02 -3.08
C VAL A 46 0.49 -10.42 -2.57
N ASP A 47 1.66 -10.96 -2.88
CA ASP A 47 2.17 -12.24 -2.40
C ASP A 47 3.33 -12.01 -1.44
N LEU A 48 3.26 -12.63 -0.27
CA LEU A 48 4.28 -12.62 0.78
C LEU A 48 4.83 -14.02 0.99
N THR A 49 6.15 -14.14 1.04
CA THR A 49 6.85 -15.38 1.35
C THR A 49 7.95 -15.13 2.36
N ILE A 50 8.00 -15.95 3.41
CA ILE A 50 9.16 -16.13 4.27
C ILE A 50 9.76 -17.50 3.92
N PRO A 51 10.96 -17.56 3.31
CA PRO A 51 11.58 -18.81 2.92
C PRO A 51 11.91 -19.71 4.11
N ALA A 52 11.87 -21.03 3.90
CA ALA A 52 12.36 -21.98 4.91
C ALA A 52 13.85 -21.75 5.18
N GLY A 53 14.25 -21.87 6.45
CA GLY A 53 15.63 -21.69 6.91
C GLY A 53 16.11 -20.23 6.98
N SER A 54 15.24 -19.24 6.73
CA SER A 54 15.63 -17.82 6.85
C SER A 54 15.78 -17.36 8.31
N TYR A 55 15.23 -18.12 9.26
CA TYR A 55 15.38 -17.91 10.69
C TYR A 55 15.53 -19.25 11.41
N THR A 56 16.00 -19.24 12.66
CA THR A 56 16.08 -20.45 13.51
C THR A 56 15.46 -20.20 14.87
N ASP A 57 15.16 -21.28 15.60
CA ASP A 57 14.91 -21.19 17.04
C ASP A 57 16.22 -21.11 17.85
N ASN A 58 16.10 -21.14 19.18
CA ASN A 58 17.24 -21.06 20.09
C ASN A 58 18.12 -22.32 20.09
N ALA A 59 17.52 -23.48 19.75
CA ALA A 59 18.21 -24.77 19.60
C ALA A 59 18.85 -24.95 18.20
N GLY A 60 18.63 -24.00 17.28
CA GLY A 60 19.19 -24.01 15.93
C GLY A 60 18.31 -24.74 14.91
N ASN A 61 17.06 -25.09 15.24
CA ASN A 61 16.17 -25.68 14.27
C ASN A 61 15.73 -24.61 13.25
N PRO A 62 15.85 -24.87 11.94
CA PRO A 62 15.46 -23.91 10.92
C PRO A 62 13.94 -23.73 10.85
N GLY A 63 13.52 -22.49 10.63
CA GLY A 63 12.14 -22.12 10.35
C GLY A 63 11.61 -22.76 9.07
N THR A 64 10.29 -22.93 9.00
CA THR A 64 9.60 -23.45 7.82
C THR A 64 9.13 -22.31 6.91
N VAL A 65 8.72 -22.65 5.69
CA VAL A 65 8.14 -21.67 4.78
C VAL A 65 6.80 -21.14 5.31
N ALA A 66 6.57 -19.84 5.16
CA ALA A 66 5.28 -19.23 5.37
C ALA A 66 4.89 -18.39 4.14
N ASN A 67 3.66 -18.55 3.67
CA ASN A 67 3.14 -17.83 2.51
C ASN A 67 1.80 -17.18 2.83
N GLN A 68 1.56 -16.00 2.28
CA GLN A 68 0.25 -15.35 2.27
C GLN A 68 0.02 -14.61 0.96
N SER A 69 -1.25 -14.51 0.56
CA SER A 69 -1.69 -13.79 -0.63
C SER A 69 -2.97 -13.03 -0.31
N GLN A 70 -2.99 -11.74 -0.60
CA GLN A 70 -4.18 -10.91 -0.40
C GLN A 70 -4.19 -9.73 -1.37
N SER A 71 -5.38 -9.34 -1.82
CA SER A 71 -5.55 -8.06 -2.51
C SER A 71 -5.66 -6.92 -1.51
N VAL A 72 -4.78 -5.92 -1.63
CA VAL A 72 -4.74 -4.70 -0.78
C VAL A 72 -4.67 -3.45 -1.67
N PRO A 73 -5.13 -2.27 -1.21
CA PRO A 73 -5.08 -1.06 -2.01
C PRO A 73 -3.66 -0.55 -2.26
N SER A 74 -3.45 0.05 -3.43
CA SER A 74 -2.30 0.91 -3.71
C SER A 74 -2.49 2.31 -3.10
N ILE A 75 -1.45 3.15 -3.14
CA ILE A 75 -1.61 4.58 -2.82
C ILE A 75 -2.11 5.30 -4.05
N ASP A 76 -3.16 6.12 -3.92
CA ASP A 76 -3.56 7.01 -5.00
C ASP A 76 -2.62 8.22 -5.06
N THR A 77 -1.91 8.35 -6.17
CA THR A 77 -1.07 9.51 -6.51
C THR A 77 -1.44 10.10 -7.86
N THR A 78 -2.56 9.66 -8.45
CA THR A 78 -3.07 10.29 -9.67
C THR A 78 -3.50 11.73 -9.38
N ALA A 79 -3.24 12.62 -10.33
CA ALA A 79 -3.64 14.02 -10.20
C ALA A 79 -5.08 14.20 -10.68
N PRO A 80 -5.87 15.08 -10.03
CA PRO A 80 -7.21 15.40 -10.52
C PRO A 80 -7.12 16.11 -11.86
N THR A 81 -8.04 15.80 -12.75
CA THR A 81 -8.26 16.53 -14.01
C THR A 81 -9.58 17.27 -13.94
N SER A 82 -9.70 18.38 -14.66
CA SER A 82 -10.94 19.14 -14.77
C SER A 82 -11.39 19.24 -16.23
N THR A 83 -12.70 19.33 -16.41
CA THR A 83 -13.34 19.61 -17.69
C THR A 83 -14.34 20.73 -17.52
N THR A 84 -14.54 21.53 -18.57
CA THR A 84 -15.45 22.67 -18.54
C THR A 84 -16.35 22.65 -19.76
N THR A 85 -17.63 22.93 -19.55
CA THR A 85 -18.60 23.16 -20.63
C THR A 85 -19.30 24.50 -20.43
N LEU A 86 -19.56 25.21 -21.52
CA LEU A 86 -20.39 26.40 -21.56
C LEU A 86 -21.44 26.21 -22.64
N ASP A 87 -22.72 26.25 -22.28
CA ASP A 87 -23.81 26.08 -23.24
C ASP A 87 -24.26 27.42 -23.87
N ALA A 88 -25.13 27.34 -24.87
CA ALA A 88 -25.65 28.52 -25.58
C ALA A 88 -26.54 29.43 -24.70
N ASN A 89 -26.99 28.95 -23.54
CA ASN A 89 -27.74 29.74 -22.55
C ASN A 89 -26.82 30.40 -21.52
N GLY A 90 -25.50 30.18 -21.61
CA GLY A 90 -24.51 30.73 -20.70
C GLY A 90 -24.29 29.90 -19.42
N ASN A 91 -24.76 28.66 -19.34
CA ASN A 91 -24.52 27.81 -18.17
C ASN A 91 -23.10 27.25 -18.20
N LEU A 92 -22.31 27.60 -17.20
CA LEU A 92 -20.98 27.04 -16.95
C LEU A 92 -21.10 25.77 -16.08
N LYS A 93 -20.47 24.68 -16.51
CA LYS A 93 -20.26 23.49 -15.69
C LYS A 93 -18.78 23.12 -15.67
N ILE A 94 -18.24 22.93 -14.47
CA ILE A 94 -16.90 22.40 -14.23
C ILE A 94 -17.07 21.02 -13.59
N SER A 95 -16.32 20.02 -14.05
CA SER A 95 -16.35 18.66 -13.50
C SER A 95 -14.93 18.16 -13.28
N PHE A 96 -14.70 17.53 -12.14
CA PHE A 96 -13.42 16.96 -11.76
C PHE A 96 -13.45 15.44 -11.86
N SER A 97 -12.31 14.82 -12.19
CA SER A 97 -12.19 13.35 -12.25
C SER A 97 -12.25 12.67 -10.87
N GLU A 98 -12.07 13.44 -9.81
CA GLU A 98 -12.15 12.99 -8.41
C GLU A 98 -12.49 14.18 -7.51
N THR A 99 -12.71 13.91 -6.21
CA THR A 99 -12.98 14.96 -5.22
C THR A 99 -11.74 15.83 -5.02
N VAL A 100 -11.84 17.12 -5.36
CA VAL A 100 -10.79 18.11 -5.13
C VAL A 100 -11.01 18.86 -3.81
N LYS A 101 -9.93 19.28 -3.15
CA LYS A 101 -9.97 20.11 -1.94
C LYS A 101 -9.59 21.55 -2.28
N GLY A 102 -10.28 22.50 -1.66
CA GLY A 102 -9.94 23.93 -1.75
C GLY A 102 -10.33 24.61 -3.06
N PHE A 103 -11.12 23.95 -3.92
CA PHE A 103 -11.74 24.61 -5.07
C PHE A 103 -13.05 25.28 -4.66
N ASP A 104 -13.18 26.57 -4.93
CA ASP A 104 -14.38 27.35 -4.68
C ASP A 104 -14.64 28.41 -5.79
N ALA A 105 -15.66 29.25 -5.59
CA ALA A 105 -16.06 30.24 -6.59
C ALA A 105 -14.99 31.32 -6.84
N SER A 106 -14.09 31.58 -5.90
CA SER A 106 -13.02 32.58 -6.04
C SER A 106 -11.87 32.13 -6.96
N ASP A 107 -11.77 30.82 -7.18
CA ASP A 107 -10.84 30.21 -8.15
C ASP A 107 -11.29 30.45 -9.59
N VAL A 108 -12.56 30.78 -9.82
CA VAL A 108 -13.09 31.12 -11.14
C VAL A 108 -12.93 32.63 -11.37
N LYS A 109 -12.10 32.98 -12.34
CA LYS A 109 -11.88 34.39 -12.74
C LYS A 109 -12.57 34.66 -14.08
N VAL A 110 -13.18 35.84 -14.17
CA VAL A 110 -13.83 36.39 -15.36
C VAL A 110 -12.97 37.52 -15.91
#